data_AF-A0A954TVK4-F1
#
_entry.id   AF-A0A954TVK4-F1
#
_cell.length_a   1.000
_cell.length_b   1.000
_cell.length_c   1.000
_cell.angle_alpha   90.00
_cell.angle_beta   90.00
_cell.angle_gamma   90.00
#
_symmetry.space_group_name_H-M   'P 1'
#
loop_
_entity.id
_entity.type
_entity.pdbx_description
1 polymer ?
#
loop_
_entity_poly.entity_id
_entity_poly.type
_entity_poly.pdbx_seq_one_letter_code
_entity_poly.pdbx_strand_id
1 'polypeptide(L)'
;MSSPSFTLRRIDTRRPNWQDELTDLRNRLSPRGNIVSAAGRQRTIDVFGAPLTPQQVVERICSEVQAQGTPAVLSYSSKLDRAELDENSLRVPAAELAAAHAQATPEFLETIRRIRDNIWRFQTAILHHDVTVEPSQGVVLK
;
A
#
# COMPACT_ATOMS: atom_id res chain seq x y z
N MET A 1 17.10 24.71 26.64
CA MET A 1 16.63 23.38 26.18
C MET A 1 17.29 23.12 24.83
N SER A 2 18.23 22.19 24.75
CA SER A 2 18.90 21.86 23.49
C SER A 2 17.94 21.12 22.57
N SER A 3 17.76 21.61 21.34
CA SER A 3 16.96 20.94 20.32
C SER A 3 17.55 19.56 19.98
N PRO A 4 16.73 18.54 19.71
CA PRO A 4 17.24 17.23 19.29
C PRO A 4 18.02 17.38 17.98
N SER A 5 19.28 16.92 17.99
CA SER A 5 20.13 16.87 16.80
C SER A 5 19.72 15.68 15.93
N PHE A 6 19.08 15.93 14.79
CA PHE A 6 18.77 14.89 13.81
C PHE A 6 19.96 14.66 12.87
N THR A 7 20.44 13.42 12.80
CA THR A 7 21.45 13.03 11.81
C THR A 7 20.77 12.73 10.49
N LEU A 8 20.64 13.74 9.63
CA LEU A 8 20.12 13.60 8.27
C LEU A 8 21.27 13.35 7.29
N ARG A 9 21.13 12.33 6.43
CA ARG A 9 22.05 12.12 5.30
C ARG A 9 21.97 13.34 4.37
N ARG A 10 23.12 13.92 4.05
CA ARG A 10 23.24 15.03 3.09
C ARG A 10 24.11 14.57 1.94
N ILE A 11 23.60 14.71 0.72
CA ILE A 11 24.35 14.46 -0.53
C ILE A 11 24.69 15.83 -1.10
N ASP A 12 25.98 16.12 -1.26
CA ASP A 12 26.46 17.39 -1.82
C ASP A 12 26.80 17.19 -3.31
N THR A 13 25.97 17.75 -4.19
CA THR A 13 26.11 17.62 -5.66
C THR A 13 27.36 18.29 -6.23
N ARG A 14 28.10 19.04 -5.41
CA ARG A 14 29.40 19.63 -5.78
C ARG A 14 30.56 18.64 -5.64
N ARG A 15 30.36 17.52 -4.94
CA ARG A 15 31.39 16.48 -4.76
C ARG A 15 31.36 15.49 -5.91
N PRO A 16 32.51 15.02 -6.42
CA PRO A 16 32.55 14.15 -7.61
C PRO A 16 31.81 12.81 -7.43
N ASN A 17 31.59 12.34 -6.19
CA ASN A 17 30.93 11.06 -5.87
C ASN A 17 29.42 11.18 -5.61
N TRP A 18 28.78 12.33 -5.87
CA TRP A 18 27.37 12.54 -5.52
C TRP A 18 26.41 11.55 -6.22
N GLN A 19 26.75 11.11 -7.43
CA GLN A 19 25.95 10.17 -8.22
C GLN A 19 25.92 8.78 -7.58
N ASP A 20 27.04 8.33 -7.04
CA ASP A 20 27.15 7.06 -6.32
C ASP A 20 26.40 7.13 -4.99
N GLU A 21 26.52 8.24 -4.25
CA GLU A 21 25.77 8.45 -3.01
C GLU A 21 24.26 8.46 -3.23
N LEU A 22 23.81 9.08 -4.33
CA LEU A 22 22.40 9.09 -4.73
C LEU A 22 21.93 7.72 -5.19
N THR A 23 22.76 6.99 -5.93
CA THR A 23 22.46 5.64 -6.41
C THR A 23 22.35 4.67 -5.23
N ASP A 24 23.26 4.72 -4.26
CA ASP A 24 23.17 3.96 -3.01
C ASP A 24 21.88 4.28 -2.26
N LEU A 25 21.55 5.57 -2.09
CA LEU A 25 20.31 5.98 -1.44
C LEU A 25 19.07 5.42 -2.16
N ARG A 26 19.03 5.52 -3.49
CA ARG A 26 17.93 4.98 -4.31
C ARG A 26 17.82 3.47 -4.18
N ASN A 27 18.93 2.74 -4.21
CA ASN A 27 18.95 1.29 -4.05
C ASN A 27 18.42 0.88 -2.67
N ARG A 28 18.87 1.56 -1.63
CA ARG A 28 18.44 1.35 -0.24
C ARG A 28 16.95 1.64 -0.02
N LEU A 29 16.41 2.68 -0.66
CA LEU A 29 14.98 3.06 -0.54
C LEU A 29 14.08 2.38 -1.58
N SER A 30 14.65 1.62 -2.51
CA SER A 30 13.87 0.88 -3.50
C SER A 30 13.10 -0.26 -2.84
N PRO A 31 12.05 -0.81 -3.49
CA PRO A 31 11.39 -2.04 -3.04
C PRO A 31 12.32 -3.26 -2.88
N ARG A 32 13.52 -3.23 -3.49
CA ARG A 32 14.56 -4.26 -3.32
C ARG A 32 15.46 -4.00 -2.11
N GLY A 33 15.45 -2.78 -1.58
CA GLY A 33 16.16 -2.41 -0.37
C GLY A 33 15.52 -3.10 0.83
N ASN A 34 16.16 -4.19 1.31
CA ASN A 34 15.70 -4.98 2.45
C ASN A 34 15.91 -4.23 3.79
N ILE A 35 15.37 -3.01 3.90
CA ILE A 35 15.44 -2.20 5.11
C ILE A 35 14.29 -2.61 6.02
N VAL A 36 14.56 -3.58 6.88
CA VAL A 36 13.67 -3.99 7.96
C VAL A 36 14.26 -3.59 9.31
N SER A 37 13.43 -2.95 10.13
CA SER A 37 13.76 -2.65 11.52
C SER A 37 14.02 -3.94 12.30
N ALA A 38 14.77 -3.85 13.41
CA ALA A 38 15.02 -5.02 14.27
C ALA A 38 13.70 -5.65 14.78
N ALA A 39 12.74 -4.82 15.17
CA ALA A 39 11.41 -5.27 15.57
C ALA A 39 10.62 -5.93 14.41
N GLY A 40 10.84 -5.49 13.17
CA GLY A 40 10.27 -6.13 11.98
C GLY A 40 10.85 -7.53 11.76
N ARG A 41 12.18 -7.67 11.82
CA ARG A 41 12.85 -8.98 11.70
C ARG A 41 12.43 -9.95 12.78
N GLN A 42 12.32 -9.49 14.03
CA GLN A 42 11.87 -10.34 15.13
C GLN A 42 10.44 -10.84 14.89
N ARG A 43 9.52 -9.95 14.50
CA ARG A 43 8.15 -10.37 14.14
C ARG A 43 8.13 -11.39 13.00
N THR A 44 9.01 -11.26 12.02
CA THR A 44 9.13 -12.28 10.95
C THR A 44 9.56 -13.63 11.52
N ILE A 45 10.54 -13.65 12.42
CA ILE A 45 10.97 -14.89 13.08
C ILE A 45 9.83 -15.48 13.91
N ASP A 46 9.12 -14.66 14.68
CA ASP A 46 8.03 -15.11 15.55
C ASP A 46 6.88 -15.76 14.75
N VAL A 47 6.57 -15.22 13.56
CA VAL A 47 5.45 -15.71 12.73
C VAL A 47 5.85 -16.85 11.81
N PHE A 48 7.06 -16.80 11.23
CA PHE A 48 7.48 -17.72 10.16
C PHE A 48 8.53 -18.74 10.61
N GLY A 49 9.08 -18.60 11.82
CA GLY A 49 10.12 -19.46 12.40
C GLY A 49 11.53 -19.24 11.84
N ALA A 50 11.70 -18.27 10.93
CA ALA A 50 12.97 -17.99 10.27
C ALA A 50 13.10 -16.50 9.91
N PRO A 51 14.33 -15.95 9.79
CA PRO A 51 14.56 -14.57 9.38
C PRO A 51 14.37 -14.41 7.87
N LEU A 52 13.14 -14.59 7.39
CA LEU A 52 12.81 -14.45 5.98
C LEU A 52 12.95 -12.99 5.53
N THR A 53 13.36 -12.80 4.27
CA THR A 53 13.27 -11.49 3.62
C THR A 53 11.79 -11.12 3.36
N PRO A 54 11.45 -9.83 3.22
CA PRO A 54 10.08 -9.42 2.89
C PRO A 54 9.53 -10.12 1.63
N GLN A 55 10.36 -10.32 0.61
CA GLN A 55 9.96 -11.04 -0.59
C GLN A 55 9.58 -12.49 -0.30
N GLN A 56 10.41 -13.22 0.45
CA GLN A 56 10.13 -14.62 0.83
C GLN A 56 8.89 -14.74 1.72
N VAL A 57 8.65 -13.76 2.60
CA VAL A 57 7.41 -13.68 3.40
C VAL A 57 6.20 -13.57 2.48
N VAL A 58 6.22 -12.66 1.50
CA VAL A 58 5.13 -12.48 0.55
C VAL A 58 4.90 -13.74 -0.28
N GLU A 59 5.97 -14.30 -0.85
CA GLU A 59 5.89 -15.55 -1.65
C GLU A 59 5.24 -16.69 -0.85
N ARG A 60 5.64 -16.85 0.42
CA ARG A 60 5.09 -17.87 1.30
C ARG A 60 3.61 -17.63 1.62
N ILE A 61 3.22 -16.42 2.03
CA ILE A 61 1.82 -16.09 2.32
C ILE A 61 0.96 -16.33 1.08
N CYS A 62 1.37 -15.82 -0.09
CA CYS A 62 0.62 -15.98 -1.33
C CYS A 62 0.48 -17.46 -1.72
N SER A 63 1.55 -18.26 -1.62
CA SER A 63 1.50 -19.69 -1.91
C SER A 63 0.57 -20.45 -0.95
N GLU A 64 0.60 -20.12 0.34
CA GLU A 64 -0.25 -20.79 1.33
C GLU A 64 -1.72 -20.38 1.17
N VAL A 65 -2.01 -19.10 0.90
CA VAL A 65 -3.37 -18.62 0.60
C VAL A 65 -3.90 -19.23 -0.70
N GLN A 66 -3.05 -19.38 -1.73
CA GLN A 66 -3.45 -20.05 -2.97
C GLN A 66 -3.80 -21.53 -2.73
N ALA A 67 -3.01 -22.24 -1.91
CA ALA A 67 -3.20 -23.67 -1.66
C ALA A 67 -4.36 -23.95 -0.68
N GLN A 68 -4.57 -23.09 0.31
CA GLN A 68 -5.45 -23.36 1.45
C GLN A 68 -6.66 -22.43 1.52
N GLY A 69 -6.67 -21.31 0.82
CA GLY A 69 -7.80 -20.36 0.79
C GLY A 69 -8.00 -19.60 2.10
N THR A 70 -9.27 -19.41 2.49
CA THR A 70 -9.69 -18.62 3.66
C THR A 70 -9.03 -19.02 4.98
N PRO A 71 -8.84 -20.31 5.32
CA PRO A 71 -8.12 -20.72 6.53
C PRO A 71 -6.72 -20.09 6.68
N ALA A 72 -5.96 -20.01 5.59
CA ALA A 72 -4.64 -19.37 5.61
C ALA A 72 -4.77 -17.86 5.87
N VAL A 73 -5.76 -17.20 5.25
CA VAL A 73 -6.04 -15.78 5.49
C VAL A 73 -6.35 -15.52 6.97
N LEU A 74 -7.27 -16.30 7.57
CA LEU A 74 -7.63 -16.17 8.98
C LEU A 74 -6.42 -16.39 9.91
N SER A 75 -5.60 -17.40 9.61
CA SER A 75 -4.37 -17.66 10.38
C SER A 75 -3.39 -16.48 10.33
N TYR A 76 -3.20 -15.89 9.15
CA TYR A 76 -2.32 -14.73 8.99
C TYR A 76 -2.88 -13.46 9.62
N SER A 77 -4.19 -13.23 9.56
CA SER A 77 -4.84 -12.10 10.25
C SER A 77 -4.64 -12.15 11.77
N SER A 78 -4.76 -13.33 12.39
CA SER A 78 -4.46 -13.50 13.82
C SER A 78 -2.97 -13.25 14.12
N LYS A 79 -2.06 -13.85 13.34
CA LYS A 79 -0.61 -13.76 13.60
C LYS A 79 -0.02 -12.36 13.36
N LEU A 80 -0.51 -11.65 12.32
CA LEU A 80 0.08 -10.38 11.87
C LEU A 80 -0.69 -9.17 12.41
N ASP A 81 -2.02 -9.19 12.31
CA ASP A 81 -2.87 -8.07 12.69
C ASP A 81 -3.40 -8.21 14.12
N ARG A 82 -3.21 -9.37 14.75
CA ARG A 82 -3.78 -9.72 16.07
C ARG A 82 -5.31 -9.63 16.07
N ALA A 83 -5.91 -9.88 14.92
CA ALA A 83 -7.35 -9.90 14.73
C ALA A 83 -7.84 -11.36 14.72
N GLU A 84 -8.61 -11.72 15.75
CA GLU A 84 -9.29 -13.02 15.81
C GLU A 84 -10.58 -12.93 14.98
N LEU A 85 -10.51 -13.46 13.76
CA LEU A 85 -11.60 -13.47 12.79
C LEU A 85 -12.03 -14.90 12.48
N ASP A 86 -13.29 -15.04 12.11
CA ASP A 86 -13.86 -16.23 11.50
C ASP A 86 -14.34 -15.93 10.07
N GLU A 87 -14.87 -16.95 9.38
CA GLU A 87 -15.33 -16.81 8.00
C GLU A 87 -16.48 -15.79 7.84
N ASN A 88 -17.31 -15.62 8.88
CA ASN A 88 -18.47 -14.74 8.84
C ASN A 88 -18.11 -13.28 9.17
N SER A 89 -17.03 -13.06 9.90
CA SER A 89 -16.54 -11.73 10.32
C SER A 89 -15.47 -11.16 9.39
N LEU A 90 -15.03 -11.92 8.37
CA LEU A 90 -14.08 -11.42 7.37
C LEU A 90 -14.65 -10.26 6.52
N ARG A 91 -15.98 -10.14 6.44
CA ARG A 91 -16.67 -9.04 5.76
C ARG A 91 -17.31 -8.13 6.81
N VAL A 92 -17.01 -6.84 6.72
CA VAL A 92 -17.65 -5.83 7.59
C VAL A 92 -19.14 -5.73 7.25
N PRO A 93 -20.06 -5.94 8.21
CA PRO A 93 -21.49 -5.80 7.97
C PRO A 93 -21.89 -4.38 7.58
N ALA A 94 -22.90 -4.24 6.72
CA ALA A 94 -23.41 -2.93 6.29
C ALA A 94 -23.89 -2.07 7.47
N ALA A 95 -24.45 -2.70 8.51
CA ALA A 95 -24.90 -2.01 9.73
C ALA A 95 -23.72 -1.39 10.50
N GLU A 96 -22.56 -2.06 10.54
CA GLU A 96 -21.36 -1.54 11.20
C GLU A 96 -20.80 -0.33 10.43
N LEU A 97 -20.78 -0.40 9.09
CA LEU A 97 -20.41 0.74 8.25
C LEU A 97 -21.32 1.95 8.46
N ALA A 98 -22.64 1.73 8.55
CA ALA A 98 -23.61 2.78 8.82
C ALA A 98 -23.41 3.39 10.21
N ALA A 99 -23.16 2.56 11.23
CA ALA A 99 -22.88 3.01 12.58
C ALA A 99 -21.59 3.85 12.64
N ALA A 100 -20.52 3.41 11.99
CA ALA A 100 -19.27 4.16 11.90
C ALA A 100 -19.46 5.52 11.22
N HIS A 101 -20.23 5.58 10.13
CA HIS A 101 -20.57 6.84 9.48
C HIS A 101 -21.39 7.76 10.40
N ALA A 102 -22.37 7.23 11.14
CA ALA A 102 -23.20 8.01 12.06
C ALA A 102 -22.41 8.59 13.26
N GLN A 103 -21.34 7.92 13.68
CA GLN A 103 -20.46 8.36 14.77
C GLN A 103 -19.43 9.42 14.35
N ALA A 104 -19.19 9.58 13.05
CA ALA A 104 -18.23 10.55 12.54
C ALA A 104 -18.77 11.99 12.67
N THR A 105 -17.87 12.95 12.93
CA THR A 105 -18.27 14.35 13.06
C THR A 105 -18.73 14.94 11.71
N PRO A 106 -19.76 15.82 11.72
CA PRO A 106 -20.26 16.43 10.48
C PRO A 106 -19.18 17.15 9.67
N GLU A 107 -18.24 17.83 10.34
CA GLU A 107 -17.16 18.59 9.71
C GLU A 107 -16.13 17.67 9.02
N PHE A 108 -15.84 16.52 9.64
CA PHE A 108 -14.98 15.51 9.03
C PHE A 108 -15.65 14.92 7.79
N LEU A 109 -16.93 14.54 7.90
CA LEU A 109 -17.69 14.01 6.77
C LEU A 109 -17.76 15.01 5.61
N GLU A 110 -17.95 16.30 5.90
CA GLU A 110 -17.96 17.34 4.87
C GLU A 110 -16.61 17.46 4.15
N THR A 111 -15.52 17.36 4.91
CA THR A 111 -14.17 17.33 4.33
C THR A 111 -13.99 16.15 3.39
N ILE A 112 -14.43 14.94 3.78
CA ILE A 112 -14.34 13.74 2.96
C ILE A 112 -15.22 13.86 1.70
N ARG A 113 -16.44 14.40 1.79
CA ARG A 113 -17.32 14.63 0.63
C ARG A 113 -16.67 15.55 -0.39
N ARG A 114 -16.07 16.67 0.04
CA ARG A 114 -15.35 17.59 -0.85
C ARG A 114 -14.17 16.91 -1.55
N ILE A 115 -13.40 16.08 -0.84
CA ILE A 115 -12.30 15.31 -1.43
C ILE A 115 -12.83 14.32 -2.48
N ARG A 116 -13.89 13.58 -2.14
CA ARG A 116 -14.56 12.65 -3.06
C ARG A 116 -15.02 13.37 -4.33
N ASP A 117 -15.68 14.51 -4.20
CA ASP A 117 -16.23 15.24 -5.34
C ASP A 117 -15.13 15.77 -6.27
N ASN A 118 -14.01 16.22 -5.72
CA ASN A 118 -12.84 16.61 -6.50
C ASN A 118 -12.23 15.43 -7.28
N ILE A 119 -12.06 14.28 -6.61
CA ILE A 119 -11.57 13.06 -7.25
C ILE A 119 -12.54 12.62 -8.35
N TRP A 120 -13.83 12.55 -8.03
CA TRP A 120 -14.87 12.12 -8.97
C TRP A 120 -14.91 12.99 -10.22
N ARG A 121 -14.89 14.32 -10.05
CA ARG A 121 -14.88 15.28 -11.15
C ARG A 121 -13.69 15.06 -12.08
N PHE A 122 -12.48 14.91 -11.53
CA PHE A 122 -11.29 14.69 -12.34
C PHE A 122 -11.32 13.33 -13.04
N GLN A 123 -11.60 12.24 -12.30
CA GLN A 123 -11.61 10.88 -12.83
C GLN A 123 -12.66 10.69 -13.92
N THR A 124 -13.85 11.28 -13.74
CA THR A 124 -14.92 11.25 -14.75
C THR A 124 -14.53 12.01 -16.01
N ALA A 125 -13.82 13.14 -15.87
CA ALA A 125 -13.40 13.96 -17.00
C ALA A 125 -12.32 13.30 -17.88
N ILE A 126 -11.58 12.33 -17.36
CA ILE A 126 -10.54 11.60 -18.08
C ILE A 126 -10.98 10.20 -18.52
N LEU A 127 -12.27 9.86 -18.41
CA LEU A 127 -12.77 8.61 -18.93
C LEU A 127 -12.56 8.58 -20.45
N HIS A 128 -11.88 7.54 -20.90
CA HIS A 128 -11.75 7.25 -22.33
C HIS A 128 -13.15 7.03 -22.89
N HIS A 129 -13.42 7.66 -24.03
CA HIS A 129 -14.57 7.37 -24.85
C HIS A 129 -14.08 6.65 -26.10
N ASP A 130 -14.93 5.81 -26.66
CA ASP A 130 -14.67 5.20 -27.97
C ASP A 130 -14.51 6.33 -28.99
N VAL A 131 -13.47 6.23 -29.82
CA VAL A 131 -13.20 7.19 -30.89
C VAL A 131 -13.24 6.45 -32.21
N THR A 132 -13.98 6.97 -33.16
CA THR A 132 -13.93 6.51 -34.55
C THR A 132 -13.13 7.49 -35.37
N VAL A 133 -12.13 7.00 -36.12
CA VAL A 133 -11.26 7.82 -36.96
C VAL A 133 -11.44 7.39 -38.43
N GLU A 134 -11.72 8.37 -39.30
CA GLU A 134 -11.82 8.14 -40.75
C GLU A 134 -10.65 8.82 -41.47
N PRO A 135 -9.51 8.13 -41.66
CA PRO A 135 -8.33 8.74 -42.28
C PRO A 135 -8.51 9.00 -43.79
N SER A 136 -9.42 8.28 -44.46
CA SER A 136 -9.75 8.47 -45.87
C SER A 136 -11.17 7.97 -46.16
N GLN A 137 -11.74 8.40 -47.29
CA GLN A 137 -13.11 8.05 -47.65
C GLN A 137 -13.34 6.53 -47.67
N GLY A 138 -14.26 6.06 -46.82
CA GLY A 138 -14.62 4.64 -46.71
C GLY A 138 -13.74 3.79 -45.79
N VAL A 139 -12.70 4.37 -45.14
CA VAL A 139 -11.89 3.67 -44.14
C VAL A 139 -12.28 4.14 -42.74
N VAL A 140 -12.68 3.22 -41.87
CA VAL A 140 -13.11 3.49 -40.50
C VAL A 140 -12.23 2.69 -39.52
N LEU A 141 -11.55 3.38 -38.63
CA LEU A 141 -10.81 2.80 -37.51
C LEU A 141 -11.64 2.98 -36.23
N LYS A 142 -11.84 1.90 -35.49
CA LYS A 142 -12.56 1.86 -34.22
C LYS A 142 -11.63 1.37 -33.12
#